data_AF-A0A7D8V4P8-F1
#
_entry.id   AF-A0A7D8V4P8-F1
#
_cell.length_a   1.000
_cell.length_b   1.000
_cell.length_c   1.000
_cell.angle_alpha   90.00
_cell.angle_beta   90.00
_cell.angle_gamma   90.00
#
_symmetry.space_group_name_H-M   'P 1'
#
loop_
_entity.id
_entity.type
_entity.pdbx_description
1 polymer ?
#
loop_
_entity_poly.entity_id
_entity_poly.type
_entity_poly.pdbx_seq_one_letter_code
_entity_poly.pdbx_strand_id
1 'polypeptide(L)'
;MQASRRAVVAARTLSASAAATRASSSSASASTTTPPPRPKRPSPYRLPHLPAFLSAFAPLHASGWRLDRLPGDGTTGGSNTGRSSMLSGADLQGRVLVRAFAFPRSRAGWAELSTLSGRIARAVEAHDVAPLADLPPAMRDHLDTHETEPEPGYVIHVATHTHTPLPPLPLDSDGGAPAIEFEGKPRPGVTGKDLRLADAIEKLWAARSATTQDV
;
A
#
# COMPACT_ATOMS: atom_id res chain seq x y z
N MET A 1 17.15 40.32 -39.83
CA MET A 1 16.87 41.74 -39.52
C MET A 1 15.72 41.80 -38.53
N GLN A 2 15.92 42.56 -37.44
CA GLN A 2 14.93 43.24 -36.56
C GLN A 2 13.73 42.42 -36.03
N ALA A 3 13.71 41.99 -34.76
CA ALA A 3 13.50 42.77 -33.52
C ALA A 3 12.04 43.19 -33.28
N SER A 4 11.42 42.69 -32.20
CA SER A 4 10.73 43.56 -31.22
C SER A 4 10.31 42.80 -29.96
N ARG A 5 10.91 43.24 -28.84
CA ARG A 5 10.50 42.97 -27.47
C ARG A 5 9.26 43.80 -27.14
N ARG A 6 8.38 43.32 -26.25
CA ARG A 6 7.77 44.17 -25.22
C ARG A 6 7.19 43.34 -24.06
N ALA A 7 7.64 43.70 -22.87
CA ALA A 7 7.19 43.23 -21.57
C ALA A 7 5.97 44.02 -21.09
N VAL A 8 5.15 43.44 -20.22
CA VAL A 8 4.43 44.18 -19.18
C VAL A 8 4.41 43.33 -17.91
N VAL A 9 5.15 43.81 -16.92
CA VAL A 9 5.04 43.44 -15.50
C VAL A 9 3.89 44.25 -14.92
N ALA A 10 2.99 43.62 -14.17
CA ALA A 10 2.02 44.31 -13.35
C ALA A 10 2.09 43.75 -11.91
N ALA A 11 2.74 44.53 -11.05
CA ALA A 11 2.69 44.38 -9.61
C ALA A 11 1.31 44.80 -9.09
N ARG A 12 0.82 44.10 -8.07
CA ARG A 12 -0.37 44.53 -7.31
C ARG A 12 -0.11 44.32 -5.82
N THR A 13 0.30 45.40 -5.18
CA THR A 13 0.40 45.61 -3.73
C THR A 13 -0.75 46.49 -3.28
N LEU A 14 -1.59 46.00 -2.36
CA LEU A 14 -2.43 46.77 -1.43
C LEU A 14 -2.66 45.82 -0.23
N SER A 15 -2.08 46.02 0.97
CA SER A 15 -2.25 47.10 1.94
C SER A 15 -3.69 47.26 2.46
N ALA A 16 -3.95 46.71 3.65
CA ALA A 16 -4.99 47.13 4.61
C ALA A 16 -4.66 46.46 5.95
N SER A 17 -4.05 47.17 6.89
CA SER A 17 -4.64 48.08 7.88
C SER A 17 -5.06 47.34 9.15
N ALA A 18 -4.36 47.70 10.23
CA ALA A 18 -4.48 47.19 11.56
C ALA A 18 -5.78 47.64 12.22
N ALA A 19 -6.45 46.72 12.90
CA ALA A 19 -7.43 47.04 13.93
C ALA A 19 -6.95 46.39 15.24
N ALA A 20 -6.40 47.24 16.10
CA ALA A 20 -6.10 46.91 17.48
C ALA A 20 -7.41 46.83 18.26
N THR A 21 -7.73 45.66 18.81
CA THR A 21 -8.78 45.51 19.81
C THR A 21 -8.15 45.04 21.11
N ARG A 22 -8.12 45.97 22.08
CA ARG A 22 -7.81 45.71 23.48
C ARG A 22 -8.79 44.65 24.01
N ALA A 23 -8.27 43.54 24.50
CA ALA A 23 -9.03 42.58 25.29
C ALA A 23 -8.43 42.51 26.69
N SER A 24 -9.29 42.77 27.66
CA SER A 24 -9.05 42.86 29.09
C SER A 24 -8.56 41.53 29.66
N SER A 25 -7.49 41.62 30.45
CA SER A 25 -6.96 40.56 31.30
C SER A 25 -8.02 40.11 32.31
N SER A 26 -8.64 38.97 32.05
CA SER A 26 -9.35 38.17 33.05
C SER A 26 -8.44 36.98 33.39
N SER A 27 -7.91 37.01 34.60
CA SER A 27 -7.15 35.92 35.22
C SER A 27 -8.06 34.74 35.47
N ALA A 28 -8.28 33.92 34.44
CA ALA A 28 -8.77 32.56 34.58
C ALA A 28 -7.57 31.65 34.79
N SER A 29 -7.52 30.99 35.93
CA SER A 29 -6.57 29.93 36.26
C SER A 29 -6.61 28.87 35.15
N ALA A 30 -5.64 28.93 34.24
CA ALA A 30 -5.48 27.94 33.19
C ALA A 30 -5.06 26.62 33.85
N SER A 31 -6.03 25.76 34.13
CA SER A 31 -5.78 24.35 34.33
C SER A 31 -5.18 23.82 33.03
N THR A 32 -3.87 23.60 33.02
CA THR A 32 -3.14 22.97 31.93
C THR A 32 -3.63 21.52 31.80
N THR A 33 -4.75 21.31 31.12
CA THR A 33 -5.17 19.99 30.66
C THR A 33 -4.23 19.59 29.54
N THR A 34 -3.17 18.86 29.90
CA THR A 34 -2.30 18.19 28.94
C THR A 34 -3.18 17.32 28.04
N PRO A 35 -3.21 17.53 26.72
CA PRO A 35 -3.96 16.65 25.83
C PRO A 35 -3.44 15.22 25.99
N PRO A 36 -4.31 14.20 25.99
CA PRO A 36 -3.86 12.82 26.11
C PRO A 36 -2.85 12.52 25.00
N PRO A 37 -1.76 11.77 25.30
CA PRO A 37 -0.75 11.45 24.31
C PRO A 37 -1.40 10.77 23.12
N ARG A 38 -1.20 11.31 21.92
CA ARG A 38 -1.66 10.62 20.70
C ARG A 38 -0.99 9.25 20.65
N PRO A 39 -1.73 8.16 20.43
CA PRO A 39 -1.14 6.85 20.31
C PRO A 39 -0.07 6.89 19.22
N LYS A 40 1.17 6.54 19.57
CA LYS A 40 2.27 6.45 18.61
C LYS A 40 1.89 5.42 17.57
N ARG A 41 1.78 5.84 16.31
CA ARG A 41 1.52 4.91 15.21
C ARG A 41 2.70 3.93 15.13
N PRO A 42 2.46 2.61 15.03
CA PRO A 42 3.53 1.65 14.85
C PRO A 42 4.28 1.93 13.54
N SER A 43 5.57 1.61 13.52
CA SER A 43 6.41 1.74 12.32
C SER A 43 5.80 0.98 11.12
N PRO A 44 5.82 1.56 9.90
CA PRO A 44 5.39 0.90 8.66
C PRO A 44 5.96 -0.50 8.45
N TYR A 45 7.24 -0.66 8.77
CA TYR A 45 8.06 -1.82 8.48
C TYR A 45 7.83 -2.95 9.49
N ARG A 46 6.90 -2.76 10.42
CA ARG A 46 6.62 -3.72 11.46
C ARG A 46 5.64 -4.78 10.96
N LEU A 47 5.87 -6.03 11.33
CA LEU A 47 4.87 -7.07 11.15
C LEU A 47 3.61 -6.68 11.94
N PRO A 48 2.44 -6.59 11.29
CA PRO A 48 1.20 -6.38 11.99
C PRO A 48 0.85 -7.61 12.83
N HIS A 49 0.21 -7.40 13.98
CA HIS A 49 -0.45 -8.48 14.68
C HIS A 49 -1.55 -9.08 13.82
N LEU A 50 -1.86 -10.37 14.02
CA LEU A 50 -2.86 -11.06 13.24
C LEU A 50 -4.21 -10.33 13.14
N PRO A 51 -4.86 -9.87 14.24
CA PRO A 51 -6.13 -9.17 14.11
C PRO A 51 -6.03 -7.90 13.25
N ALA A 52 -4.95 -7.13 13.41
CA ALA A 52 -4.70 -5.93 12.62
C ALA A 52 -4.46 -6.28 11.14
N PHE A 53 -3.67 -7.32 10.88
CA PHE A 53 -3.45 -7.84 9.52
C PHE A 53 -4.77 -8.24 8.86
N LEU A 54 -5.58 -9.08 9.53
CA LEU A 54 -6.86 -9.57 8.98
C LEU A 54 -7.81 -8.41 8.66
N SER A 55 -7.92 -7.43 9.55
CA SER A 55 -8.77 -6.26 9.34
C SER A 55 -8.35 -5.45 8.10
N ALA A 56 -7.05 -5.28 7.87
CA ALA A 56 -6.51 -4.55 6.73
C ALA A 56 -6.51 -5.38 5.43
N PHE A 57 -6.31 -6.69 5.53
CA PHE A 57 -6.19 -7.59 4.39
C PHE A 57 -7.56 -8.04 3.85
N ALA A 58 -8.59 -8.16 4.69
CA ALA A 58 -9.93 -8.59 4.27
C ALA A 58 -10.48 -7.84 3.04
N PRO A 59 -10.47 -6.48 2.97
CA PRO A 59 -10.92 -5.78 1.77
C PRO A 59 -10.02 -6.03 0.56
N LEU A 60 -8.69 -6.12 0.76
CA LEU A 60 -7.75 -6.44 -0.32
C LEU A 60 -7.99 -7.83 -0.90
N HIS A 61 -8.27 -8.80 -0.03
CA HIS A 61 -8.60 -10.17 -0.42
C HIS A 61 -9.90 -10.22 -1.24
N ALA A 62 -10.92 -9.45 -0.85
CA ALA A 62 -12.14 -9.31 -1.64
C ALA A 62 -11.87 -8.68 -3.02
N SER A 63 -10.94 -7.73 -3.09
CA SER A 63 -10.43 -7.19 -4.37
C SER A 63 -9.52 -8.16 -5.12
N GLY A 64 -9.25 -9.35 -4.58
CA GLY A 64 -8.49 -10.43 -5.20
C GLY A 64 -6.97 -10.37 -5.02
N TRP A 65 -6.49 -9.65 -4.00
CA TRP A 65 -5.13 -9.83 -3.50
C TRP A 65 -4.99 -11.18 -2.78
N ARG A 66 -3.83 -11.79 -2.93
CA ARG A 66 -3.50 -13.08 -2.32
C ARG A 66 -2.22 -12.97 -1.51
N LEU A 67 -2.07 -13.88 -0.56
CA LEU A 67 -0.87 -14.01 0.28
C LEU A 67 -0.13 -15.30 -0.11
N ASP A 68 0.95 -15.15 -0.86
CA ASP A 68 1.74 -16.27 -1.36
C ASP A 68 3.02 -16.47 -0.53
N ARG A 69 3.71 -17.59 -0.76
CA ARG A 69 5.04 -17.86 -0.17
C ARG A 69 6.12 -17.24 -1.05
N LEU A 70 7.16 -16.64 -0.45
CA LEU A 70 8.33 -16.21 -1.21
C LEU A 70 9.06 -17.45 -1.76
N PRO A 71 9.47 -17.43 -3.05
CA PRO A 71 10.34 -18.45 -3.59
C PRO A 71 11.70 -18.40 -2.88
N GLY A 72 12.20 -19.56 -2.42
CA GLY A 72 13.51 -19.67 -1.77
C GLY A 72 13.50 -19.70 -0.24
N ASP A 73 12.34 -19.57 0.42
CA ASP A 73 12.23 -19.91 1.85
C ASP A 73 12.29 -21.44 1.97
N GLY A 74 13.47 -21.97 2.31
CA GLY A 74 13.90 -23.37 2.20
C GLY A 74 13.11 -24.42 3.01
N THR A 75 11.89 -24.11 3.44
CA THR A 75 10.89 -25.10 3.86
C THR A 75 10.27 -25.79 2.64
N THR A 76 11.07 -26.63 1.96
CA THR A 76 10.57 -27.73 1.14
C THR A 76 9.85 -28.73 2.06
N GLY A 77 8.56 -28.50 2.29
CA GLY A 77 7.73 -29.38 3.10
C GLY A 77 6.25 -29.15 2.84
N GLY A 78 5.70 -29.87 1.88
CA GLY A 78 4.26 -29.99 1.66
C GLY A 78 3.72 -29.17 0.49
N SER A 79 3.71 -29.79 -0.69
CA SER A 79 2.59 -29.61 -1.62
C SER A 79 1.33 -30.04 -0.89
N ASN A 80 0.63 -29.09 -0.27
CA ASN A 80 -0.74 -29.28 0.17
C ASN A 80 -1.63 -28.57 -0.85
N THR A 81 -2.07 -29.34 -1.84
CA THR A 81 -3.40 -29.19 -2.43
C THR A 81 -4.43 -29.30 -1.29
N GLY A 82 -4.62 -28.23 -0.53
CA GLY A 82 -5.36 -28.30 0.73
C GLY A 82 -5.62 -26.94 1.31
N ARG A 83 -6.84 -26.47 1.07
CA ARG A 83 -7.49 -25.30 1.67
C ARG A 83 -7.02 -25.04 3.11
N SER A 84 -6.72 -23.77 3.41
CA SER A 84 -6.80 -23.19 4.74
C SER A 84 -5.80 -23.66 5.81
N SER A 85 -4.49 -23.51 5.57
CA SER A 85 -3.56 -23.13 6.65
C SER A 85 -3.48 -21.60 6.75
N MET A 86 -4.64 -20.96 6.74
CA MET A 86 -4.75 -19.51 6.82
C MET A 86 -4.45 -19.10 8.27
N LEU A 87 -3.28 -18.47 8.43
CA LEU A 87 -3.12 -17.37 9.38
C LEU A 87 -2.95 -17.77 10.86
N SER A 88 -2.11 -18.76 11.17
CA SER A 88 -1.49 -18.76 12.50
C SER A 88 -0.67 -17.46 12.62
N GLY A 89 -1.06 -16.63 13.57
CA GLY A 89 -0.85 -15.19 13.59
C GLY A 89 0.57 -14.64 13.70
N ALA A 90 1.56 -15.46 13.40
CA ALA A 90 2.98 -15.17 13.60
C ALA A 90 3.81 -15.21 12.30
N ASP A 91 3.39 -15.91 11.24
CA ASP A 91 4.27 -16.16 10.08
C ASP A 91 3.87 -15.36 8.83
N LEU A 92 3.81 -14.03 8.98
CA LEU A 92 3.84 -13.10 7.84
C LEU A 92 5.26 -13.00 7.24
N GLN A 93 6.25 -13.57 7.91
CA GLN A 93 7.56 -13.86 7.33
C GLN A 93 7.46 -14.97 6.27
N GLY A 94 8.34 -14.93 5.28
CA GLY A 94 8.28 -15.82 4.11
C GLY A 94 7.07 -15.56 3.20
N ARG A 95 6.33 -14.46 3.40
CA ARG A 95 5.11 -14.15 2.64
C ARG A 95 5.23 -12.91 1.76
N VAL A 96 4.49 -12.92 0.66
CA VAL A 96 4.38 -11.83 -0.31
C VAL A 96 2.91 -11.59 -0.65
N LEU A 97 2.52 -10.32 -0.76
CA LEU A 97 1.21 -9.94 -1.28
C LEU A 97 1.27 -9.91 -2.81
N VAL A 98 0.32 -10.58 -3.47
CA VAL A 98 0.31 -10.72 -4.93
C VAL A 98 -1.05 -10.33 -5.50
N ARG A 99 -1.04 -9.62 -6.63
CA ARG A 99 -2.22 -9.25 -7.41
C ARG A 99 -1.91 -9.24 -8.91
N ALA A 100 -2.86 -9.70 -9.72
CA ALA A 100 -2.79 -9.63 -11.17
C ALA A 100 -3.89 -8.72 -11.71
N PHE A 101 -3.52 -7.84 -12.65
CA PHE A 101 -4.44 -6.91 -13.32
C PHE A 101 -4.47 -7.22 -14.82
N ALA A 102 -5.64 -7.58 -15.34
CA ALA A 102 -5.82 -7.93 -16.74
C ALA A 102 -6.36 -6.77 -17.57
N PHE A 103 -5.89 -6.66 -18.80
CA PHE A 103 -6.25 -5.62 -19.78
C PHE A 103 -6.61 -6.26 -21.11
N PRO A 104 -7.55 -5.70 -21.88
CA PRO A 104 -7.87 -6.19 -23.22
C PRO A 104 -6.64 -6.19 -24.15
N ARG A 105 -6.59 -7.16 -25.08
CA ARG A 105 -5.56 -7.22 -26.13
C ARG A 105 -5.79 -6.17 -27.23
N SER A 106 -5.70 -4.90 -26.87
CA SER A 106 -5.92 -3.79 -27.78
C SER A 106 -4.93 -2.66 -27.53
N ARG A 107 -4.81 -1.72 -28.48
CA ARG A 107 -4.02 -0.51 -28.28
C ARG A 107 -4.49 0.29 -27.06
N ALA A 108 -5.79 0.33 -26.81
CA ALA A 108 -6.37 0.97 -25.63
C ALA A 108 -5.96 0.24 -24.35
N GLY A 109 -6.06 -1.10 -24.33
CA GLY A 109 -5.62 -1.92 -23.19
C GLY A 109 -4.12 -1.76 -22.88
N TRP A 110 -3.27 -1.65 -23.91
CA TRP A 110 -1.85 -1.35 -23.74
C TRP A 110 -1.59 0.05 -23.16
N ALA A 111 -2.33 1.06 -23.62
CA ALA A 111 -2.23 2.42 -23.11
C ALA A 111 -2.68 2.52 -21.64
N GLU A 112 -3.76 1.82 -21.28
CA GLU A 112 -4.23 1.70 -19.91
C GLU A 112 -3.21 0.98 -19.02
N LEU A 113 -2.64 -0.14 -19.49
CA LEU A 113 -1.59 -0.87 -18.81
C LEU A 113 -0.41 0.04 -18.51
N SER A 114 0.10 0.73 -19.53
CA SER A 114 1.23 1.67 -19.40
C SER A 114 0.93 2.79 -18.41
N THR A 115 -0.30 3.31 -18.44
CA THR A 115 -0.77 4.36 -17.53
C THR A 115 -0.84 3.86 -16.09
N LEU A 116 -1.38 2.66 -15.86
CA LEU A 116 -1.45 2.08 -14.52
C LEU A 116 -0.05 1.79 -13.99
N SER A 117 0.83 1.17 -14.79
CA SER A 117 2.22 0.92 -14.41
C SER A 117 2.94 2.18 -13.96
N GLY A 118 2.77 3.30 -14.70
CA GLY A 118 3.35 4.59 -14.32
C GLY A 118 2.79 5.15 -13.01
N ARG A 119 1.50 4.93 -12.72
CA ARG A 119 0.89 5.33 -11.44
C ARG A 119 1.35 4.45 -10.28
N ILE A 120 1.50 3.14 -10.50
CA ILE A 120 2.03 2.19 -9.52
C ILE A 120 3.46 2.57 -9.15
N ALA A 121 4.32 2.88 -10.12
CA ALA A 121 5.70 3.32 -9.87
C ALA A 121 5.77 4.54 -8.94
N ARG A 122 4.87 5.53 -9.12
CA ARG A 122 4.78 6.69 -8.21
C ARG A 122 4.26 6.32 -6.82
N ALA A 123 3.31 5.39 -6.73
CA ALA A 123 2.80 4.93 -5.44
C ALA A 123 3.88 4.19 -4.64
N VAL A 124 4.69 3.40 -5.34
CA VAL A 124 5.87 2.70 -4.86
C VAL A 124 6.90 3.65 -4.27
N GLU A 125 7.25 4.71 -5.01
CA GLU A 125 8.13 5.78 -4.52
C GLU A 125 7.54 6.47 -3.28
N ALA A 126 6.24 6.83 -3.32
CA ALA A 126 5.57 7.51 -2.21
C ALA A 126 5.51 6.67 -0.93
N HIS A 127 5.49 5.34 -1.07
CA HIS A 127 5.48 4.41 0.06
C HIS A 127 6.86 3.89 0.41
N ASP A 128 7.93 4.24 -0.34
CA ASP A 128 9.30 3.73 -0.18
C ASP A 128 9.41 2.18 -0.32
N VAL A 129 8.45 1.52 -0.96
CA VAL A 129 8.46 0.05 -1.11
C VAL A 129 9.14 -0.31 -2.42
N ALA A 130 10.09 -1.25 -2.47
CA ALA A 130 10.57 -1.81 -3.73
C ALA A 130 9.68 -3.00 -4.13
N PRO A 131 8.71 -2.86 -5.05
CA PRO A 131 7.89 -3.99 -5.49
C PRO A 131 8.73 -4.92 -6.37
N LEU A 132 8.32 -6.18 -6.42
CA LEU A 132 8.66 -7.06 -7.53
C LEU A 132 7.54 -6.90 -8.58
N ALA A 133 7.84 -6.17 -9.65
CA ALA A 133 6.93 -6.01 -10.78
C ALA A 133 7.47 -6.81 -11.96
N ASP A 134 6.91 -8.01 -12.15
CA ASP A 134 7.18 -8.81 -13.33
C ASP A 134 6.12 -8.49 -14.40
N LEU A 135 6.58 -8.20 -15.61
CA LEU A 135 5.76 -8.11 -16.83
C LEU A 135 5.99 -9.37 -17.67
N PRO A 136 5.54 -10.57 -17.24
CA PRO A 136 5.61 -11.71 -18.13
C PRO A 136 4.58 -11.55 -19.26
N PRO A 137 4.87 -12.01 -20.49
CA PRO A 137 3.78 -12.35 -21.40
C PRO A 137 2.93 -13.41 -20.71
N ALA A 138 1.62 -13.16 -20.56
CA ALA A 138 0.63 -13.93 -19.80
C ALA A 138 1.08 -15.39 -19.50
N MET A 139 1.74 -15.61 -18.36
CA MET A 139 2.10 -16.96 -17.94
C MET A 139 0.86 -17.63 -17.34
N ARG A 140 0.52 -18.77 -17.95
CA ARG A 140 -0.72 -19.54 -17.77
C ARG A 140 -0.87 -20.22 -16.40
N ASP A 141 0.15 -20.24 -15.56
CA ASP A 141 0.19 -21.19 -14.43
C ASP A 141 -0.38 -20.67 -13.10
N HIS A 142 -0.88 -19.43 -13.01
CA HIS A 142 -1.38 -18.86 -11.73
C HIS A 142 -2.84 -18.39 -11.76
N LEU A 143 -3.59 -18.76 -12.80
CA LEU A 143 -5.04 -18.52 -12.90
C LEU A 143 -5.82 -19.80 -12.59
N ASP A 144 -5.66 -20.33 -11.37
CA ASP A 144 -6.62 -21.32 -10.88
C ASP A 144 -7.94 -20.61 -10.54
N THR A 145 -9.02 -21.18 -11.10
CA THR A 145 -10.45 -20.87 -10.90
C THR A 145 -11.03 -19.62 -11.60
N HIS A 146 -11.36 -19.72 -12.89
CA HIS A 146 -12.74 -19.96 -13.36
C HIS A 146 -12.81 -19.97 -14.90
N GLU A 147 -13.50 -20.98 -15.40
CA GLU A 147 -13.74 -21.32 -16.80
C GLU A 147 -14.46 -20.20 -17.57
N THR A 148 -13.75 -19.55 -18.50
CA THR A 148 -14.19 -19.17 -19.86
C THR A 148 -13.03 -18.39 -20.48
N GLU A 149 -12.25 -19.03 -21.35
CA GLU A 149 -11.06 -18.44 -21.99
C GLU A 149 -11.38 -17.06 -22.64
N PRO A 150 -10.91 -15.94 -22.07
CA PRO A 150 -10.80 -14.70 -22.83
C PRO A 150 -9.51 -14.78 -23.65
N GLU A 151 -9.48 -14.17 -24.85
CA GLU A 151 -8.22 -13.99 -25.58
C GLU A 151 -7.11 -13.46 -24.66
N PRO A 152 -5.86 -13.95 -24.79
CA PRO A 152 -4.77 -13.55 -23.91
C PRO A 152 -4.46 -12.06 -24.08
N GLY A 153 -5.03 -11.28 -23.16
CA GLY A 153 -4.79 -9.86 -22.98
C GLY A 153 -3.44 -9.58 -22.33
N TYR A 154 -3.23 -8.30 -22.00
CA TYR A 154 -2.04 -7.93 -21.23
C TYR A 154 -2.30 -8.11 -19.74
N VAL A 155 -1.28 -8.48 -18.98
CA VAL A 155 -1.38 -8.66 -17.53
C VAL A 155 -0.22 -7.94 -16.84
N ILE A 156 -0.50 -7.23 -15.75
CA ILE A 156 0.52 -6.78 -14.81
C ILE A 156 0.42 -7.65 -13.56
N HIS A 157 1.54 -8.26 -13.16
CA HIS A 157 1.67 -8.92 -11.87
C HIS A 157 2.38 -7.98 -10.90
N VAL A 158 1.75 -7.73 -9.76
CA VAL A 158 2.29 -6.92 -8.68
C VAL A 158 2.53 -7.83 -7.48
N ALA A 159 3.77 -7.85 -7.00
CA ALA A 159 4.15 -8.53 -5.78
C ALA A 159 4.88 -7.57 -4.82
N THR A 160 4.53 -7.61 -3.53
CA THR A 160 5.14 -6.72 -2.53
C THR A 160 5.37 -7.41 -1.19
N HIS A 161 6.55 -7.17 -0.63
CA HIS A 161 6.95 -7.60 0.70
C HIS A 161 8.07 -6.69 1.21
N THR A 162 8.30 -6.72 2.53
CA THR A 162 9.40 -6.02 3.18
C THR A 162 10.57 -6.99 3.40
N HIS A 163 11.76 -6.66 2.88
CA HIS A 163 12.95 -7.52 3.00
C HIS A 163 13.46 -7.71 4.44
N THR A 164 13.34 -6.68 5.28
CA THR A 164 13.84 -6.66 6.67
C THR A 164 12.77 -6.12 7.62
N PRO A 165 11.72 -6.91 7.92
CA PRO A 165 10.63 -6.44 8.77
C PRO A 165 11.06 -6.32 10.23
N LEU A 166 10.48 -5.35 10.94
CA LEU A 166 10.60 -5.21 12.39
C LEU A 166 9.62 -6.18 13.08
N PRO A 167 9.97 -6.72 14.26
CA PRO A 167 9.09 -7.61 15.02
C PRO A 167 7.81 -6.89 15.42
N PRO A 168 6.67 -7.58 15.61
CA PRO A 168 5.44 -6.95 16.09
C PRO A 168 5.68 -6.21 17.42
N LEU A 169 4.82 -5.23 17.75
CA LEU A 169 4.95 -4.57 19.05
C LEU A 169 4.59 -5.57 20.14
N PRO A 170 5.18 -5.49 21.34
CA PRO A 170 4.60 -6.18 22.48
C PRO A 170 3.18 -5.64 22.71
N LEU A 171 2.23 -6.52 23.01
CA LEU A 171 0.91 -6.11 23.48
C LEU A 171 1.06 -5.75 24.96
N ASP A 172 0.72 -4.51 25.31
CA ASP A 172 0.83 -4.02 26.70
C ASP A 172 -0.18 -4.77 27.61
N SER A 173 0.36 -5.63 28.48
CA SER A 173 -0.13 -6.00 29.84
C SER A 173 -1.25 -7.04 30.04
N ASP A 174 -1.10 -7.78 31.16
CA ASP A 174 -2.01 -8.67 31.93
C ASP A 174 -2.45 -10.04 31.36
N GLY A 175 -2.13 -10.33 30.10
CA GLY A 175 -2.26 -11.68 29.54
C GLY A 175 -1.64 -11.79 28.15
N GLY A 176 -0.78 -10.82 27.83
CA GLY A 176 -0.30 -10.51 26.48
C GLY A 176 0.67 -11.57 25.98
N ALA A 177 0.42 -12.04 24.75
CA ALA A 177 1.37 -12.87 24.02
C ALA A 177 2.77 -12.23 24.07
N PRO A 178 3.83 -13.00 24.34
CA PRO A 178 5.18 -12.48 24.47
C PRO A 178 5.56 -11.69 23.22
N ALA A 179 6.42 -10.67 23.38
CA ALA A 179 7.08 -10.04 22.25
C ALA A 179 7.65 -11.15 21.36
N ILE A 180 7.24 -11.20 20.09
CA ILE A 180 7.77 -12.20 19.16
C ILE A 180 9.21 -11.78 18.87
N GLU A 181 10.14 -12.32 19.65
CA GLU A 181 11.55 -12.27 19.34
C GLU A 181 11.79 -13.17 18.14
N PHE A 182 12.38 -12.61 17.08
CA PHE A 182 12.80 -13.43 15.97
C PHE A 182 13.99 -14.28 16.41
N GLU A 183 13.87 -15.59 16.29
CA GLU A 183 15.02 -16.49 16.41
C GLU A 183 15.87 -16.32 15.14
N GLY A 184 16.89 -15.46 15.22
CA GLY A 184 17.81 -15.18 14.11
C GLY A 184 17.49 -13.94 13.28
N LYS A 185 18.00 -13.91 12.04
CA LYS A 185 17.83 -12.76 11.14
C LYS A 185 16.35 -12.63 10.72
N PRO A 186 15.75 -11.43 10.77
CA PRO A 186 14.39 -11.24 10.28
C PRO A 186 14.29 -11.71 8.82
N ARG A 187 13.34 -12.60 8.55
CA ARG A 187 13.06 -13.05 7.19
C ARG A 187 12.16 -12.02 6.49
N PRO A 188 12.24 -11.90 5.15
CA PRO A 188 11.33 -11.04 4.40
C PRO A 188 9.86 -11.38 4.73
N GLY A 189 8.98 -10.40 4.71
CA GLY A 189 7.57 -10.63 5.04
C GLY A 189 6.66 -9.46 4.79
N VAL A 190 5.37 -9.67 4.98
CA VAL A 190 4.34 -8.65 4.73
C VAL A 190 4.17 -7.75 5.96
N THR A 191 4.33 -6.45 5.77
CA THR A 191 4.18 -5.45 6.82
C THR A 191 2.99 -4.51 6.58
N GLY A 192 2.75 -3.60 7.53
CA GLY A 192 1.76 -2.54 7.34
C GLY A 192 2.06 -1.62 6.15
N LYS A 193 3.33 -1.55 5.72
CA LYS A 193 3.75 -0.80 4.54
C LYS A 193 3.22 -1.43 3.25
N ASP A 194 3.39 -2.75 3.12
CA ASP A 194 2.94 -3.53 1.96
C ASP A 194 1.41 -3.48 1.81
N LEU A 195 0.68 -3.60 2.92
CA LEU A 195 -0.78 -3.46 2.96
C LEU A 195 -1.26 -2.10 2.46
N ARG A 196 -0.57 -1.01 2.84
CA ARG A 196 -0.92 0.35 2.38
C ARG A 196 -0.61 0.55 0.90
N LEU A 197 0.49 -0.01 0.41
CA LEU A 197 0.78 0.02 -1.02
C LEU A 197 -0.30 -0.73 -1.80
N ALA A 198 -0.68 -1.93 -1.37
CA ALA A 198 -1.74 -2.72 -2.01
C ALA A 198 -3.07 -1.94 -2.07
N ASP A 199 -3.49 -1.31 -0.97
CA ASP A 199 -4.67 -0.45 -0.92
C ASP A 199 -4.57 0.76 -1.86
N ALA A 200 -3.41 1.42 -1.92
CA ALA A 200 -3.19 2.51 -2.86
C ALA A 200 -3.29 2.05 -4.32
N ILE A 201 -2.74 0.89 -4.66
CA ILE A 201 -2.82 0.31 -6.01
C ILE A 201 -4.27 -0.03 -6.38
N GLU A 202 -5.04 -0.61 -5.46
CA GLU A 202 -6.47 -0.88 -5.71
C GLU A 202 -7.28 0.39 -5.95
N LYS A 203 -6.99 1.48 -5.23
CA LYS A 203 -7.62 2.78 -5.50
C LYS A 203 -7.29 3.32 -6.89
N LEU A 204 -6.05 3.13 -7.35
CA LEU A 204 -5.64 3.50 -8.71
C LEU A 204 -6.37 2.66 -9.77
N TRP A 205 -6.56 1.37 -9.49
CA TRP A 205 -7.31 0.45 -10.35
C TRP A 205 -8.78 0.82 -10.45
N ALA A 206 -9.45 1.04 -9.31
CA ALA A 206 -10.86 1.42 -9.25
C ALA A 206 -11.12 2.77 -9.94
N ALA A 207 -10.23 3.75 -9.77
CA ALA A 207 -10.35 5.07 -10.39
C ALA A 207 -10.30 5.02 -11.93
N ARG A 208 -9.66 4.00 -12.53
CA ARG A 208 -9.64 3.81 -13.99
C ARG A 208 -11.03 3.51 -14.53
N SER A 209 -11.76 2.61 -13.87
CA SER A 209 -13.10 2.19 -14.33
C SER A 209 -14.13 3.32 -14.28
N ALA A 210 -13.96 4.29 -13.39
CA ALA A 210 -14.84 5.45 -13.29
C ALA A 210 -14.68 6.43 -14.47
N THR A 211 -13.48 6.55 -15.05
CA THR A 211 -13.23 7.48 -16.18
C THR A 211 -13.83 6.98 -17.50
N THR A 212 -14.06 5.68 -17.64
CA THR A 212 -14.56 5.08 -18.89
C THR A 212 -16.09 5.20 -19.06
N GLN A 213 -16.84 5.53 -18.00
CA GLN A 213 -18.32 5.62 -18.07
C GLN A 213 -18.87 6.99 -18.49
N ASP A 214 -18.04 8.03 -18.61
CA ASP A 214 -18.46 9.40 -18.95
C ASP A 214 -18.21 9.79 -20.43
N VAL A 215 -18.08 8.81 -21.33
CA VAL A 215 -17.89 9.02 -22.78
C VAL A 215 -18.95 8.27 -23.57
#